data_AF-A0A3D1G4K4-F1
#
_entry.id   AF-A0A3D1G4K4-F1
#
_cell.length_a   1.000
_cell.length_b   1.000
_cell.length_c   1.000
_cell.angle_alpha   90.00
_cell.angle_beta   90.00
_cell.angle_gamma   90.00
#
_symmetry.space_group_name_H-M   'P 1'
#
loop_
_entity.id
_entity.type
_entity.pdbx_description
1 polymer ?
#
loop_
_entity_poly.entity_id
_entity_poly.type
_entity_poly.pdbx_seq_one_letter_code
_entity_poly.pdbx_strand_id
1 'polypeptide(L)' 'MAVLPIVLLPDPILRKRAEPVERVDDTIRQLMDDMLETM' A
#
# COMPACT_ATOMS: atom_id res chain seq x y z
N MET A 1 -6.78 -5.29 -9.42
CA MET A 1 -5.92 -5.46 -10.60
C MET A 1 -5.53 -4.09 -11.14
N ALA A 2 -4.84 -3.29 -10.33
CA ALA A 2 -4.38 -1.96 -10.71
C ALA A 2 -2.92 -1.81 -10.33
N VAL A 3 -2.13 -1.22 -11.25
CA VAL A 3 -0.75 -0.83 -10.96
C VAL A 3 -0.75 0.51 -10.23
N LEU A 4 -0.18 0.55 -9.03
CA LEU A 4 -0.12 1.71 -8.15
C LEU A 4 1.16 2.53 -8.42
N PRO A 5 1.12 3.87 -8.39
CA PRO A 5 2.32 4.68 -8.51
C PRO A 5 3.20 4.55 -7.26
N ILE A 6 4.50 4.25 -7.45
CA ILE A 6 5.47 4.18 -6.36
C ILE A 6 5.91 5.60 -5.97
N VAL A 7 5.79 5.91 -4.67
CA VAL A 7 6.27 7.18 -4.11
C VAL A 7 7.80 7.12 -3.96
N LEU A 8 8.49 8.14 -4.48
CA LEU A 8 9.95 8.25 -4.43
C LEU A 8 10.39 9.30 -3.40
N LEU A 9 11.65 9.19 -2.95
CA LEU A 9 12.26 10.22 -2.11
C LEU A 9 12.23 11.58 -2.82
N PRO A 10 12.01 12.69 -2.10
CA PRO A 10 12.12 12.87 -0.64
C PRO A 10 10.79 12.85 0.14
N ASP A 11 9.73 12.24 -0.38
CA ASP A 11 8.38 12.32 0.21
C ASP A 11 8.34 11.94 1.71
N PRO A 12 7.77 12.78 2.59
CA PRO A 12 7.71 12.51 4.03
C PRO A 12 6.89 11.28 4.40
N ILE A 13 5.98 10.79 3.54
CA ILE A 13 5.20 9.56 3.81
C ILE A 13 6.12 8.36 4.03
N LEU A 14 7.26 8.31 3.34
CA LEU A 14 8.26 7.24 3.44
C LEU A 14 8.99 7.22 4.78
N ARG A 15 8.83 8.27 5.61
CA ARG A 15 9.40 8.36 6.97
C ARG A 15 8.35 8.15 8.07
N LYS A 16 7.07 8.04 7.72
CA LYS A 16 6.00 7.79 8.69
C LYS A 16 5.93 6.31 9.04
N ARG A 17 5.71 6.00 10.32
CA ARG A 17 5.48 4.63 10.78
C ARG A 17 4.07 4.20 10.40
N ALA A 18 3.93 3.05 9.75
CA ALA A 18 2.62 2.48 9.44
C ALA A 18 1.88 2.06 10.72
N GLU A 19 0.57 2.26 10.73
CA GLU A 19 -0.30 1.80 11.80
C GLU A 19 -0.67 0.32 11.61
N PRO A 20 -0.95 -0.43 12.70
CA PRO A 20 -1.44 -1.80 12.59
C PRO A 20 -2.79 -1.86 11.88
N VAL A 21 -2.97 -2.87 11.03
CA VAL A 21 -4.28 -3.15 10.42
C VAL A 21 -5.13 -3.94 11.41
N GLU A 22 -6.27 -3.40 11.83
CA GLU A 22 -7.15 -4.04 12.83
C GLU A 22 -7.99 -5.19 12.27
N ARG A 23 -8.35 -5.12 10.97
CA ARG A 23 -9.17 -6.12 10.28
C ARG A 23 -8.77 -6.22 8.82
N VAL A 24 -8.69 -7.45 8.33
CA VAL A 24 -8.50 -7.74 6.90
C VAL A 24 -9.86 -8.04 6.28
N ASP A 25 -10.42 -7.04 5.60
CA ASP A 25 -11.63 -7.19 4.79
C ASP A 25 -11.29 -7.29 3.29
N ASP A 26 -12.30 -7.26 2.44
CA ASP A 26 -12.11 -7.39 1.00
C ASP A 26 -11.41 -6.16 0.38
N THR A 27 -11.47 -5.00 1.04
CA THR A 27 -10.78 -3.79 0.58
C THR A 27 -9.28 -3.89 0.81
N ILE A 28 -8.87 -4.41 1.98
CA ILE A 28 -7.46 -4.68 2.28
C ILE A 28 -6.91 -5.79 1.38
N ARG A 29 -7.71 -6.84 1.11
CA ARG A 29 -7.32 -7.89 0.15
C ARG A 29 -7.10 -7.32 -1.25
N GLN A 30 -8.00 -6.46 -1.73
CA GLN A 30 -7.84 -5.82 -3.03
C GLN A 30 -6.57 -4.95 -3.10
N LEU A 31 -6.28 -4.20 -2.02
CA LEU A 31 -5.05 -3.40 -1.94
C LEU A 31 -3.79 -4.29 -2.03
N MET A 32 -3.79 -5.44 -1.35
CA MET A 32 -2.66 -6.39 -1.41
C MET A 32 -2.46 -6.95 -2.82
N ASP A 33 -3.54 -7.28 -3.52
CA ASP A 33 -3.48 -7.75 -4.91
C ASP A 33 -2.90 -6.67 -5.85
N ASP A 34 -3.32 -5.41 -5.68
CA ASP A 34 -2.82 -4.27 -6.46
C ASP A 34 -1.34 -3.98 -6.16
N MET A 35 -0.93 -4.10 -4.89
CA MET A 35 0.47 -3.96 -4.49
C MET A 35 1.35 -5.06 -5.10
N LEU A 36 0.87 -6.30 -5.17
CA LEU A 36 1.59 -7.41 -5.80
C LEU A 36 1.74 -7.22 -7.31
N GLU A 37 0.71 -6.71 -7.99
CA GLU A 37 0.79 -6.41 -9.42
C GLU A 37 1.75 -5.26 -9.75
N THR A 38 1.97 -4.35 -8.80
CA THR A 38 2.85 -3.20 -8.95
C THR A 38 4.34 -3.55 -8.84
N MET A 39 4.67 -4.68 -8.19
CA MET A 39 6.05 -5.15 -7.98
C MET A 39 6.57 -5.98 -9.15
#